data_AF-A0A485ADF6-F1
#
_entry.id   AF-A0A485ADF6-F1
#
_cell.length_a   1.000
_cell.length_b   1.000
_cell.length_c   1.000
_cell.angle_alpha   90.00
_cell.angle_beta   90.00
_cell.angle_gamma   90.00
#
_symmetry.space_group_name_H-M   'P 1'
#
loop_
_entity.id
_entity.type
_entity.pdbx_description
1 polymer ?
#
loop_
_entity_poly.entity_id
_entity_poly.type
_entity_poly.pdbx_seq_one_letter_code
_entity_poly.pdbx_strand_id
1 'polypeptide(L)' 'MVLLVSDEVRRKSGGPRMVVTGFASGMVECRWYDGYVVKREAFRER' A
#
# COMPACT_ATOMS: atom_id res chain seq x y z
N MET A 1 -5.37 -13.83 0.23
CA MET A 1 -5.27 -12.69 1.17
C MET A 1 -6.34 -11.71 0.74
N VAL A 2 -7.12 -11.17 1.66
CA VAL A 2 -8.05 -10.08 1.36
C VAL A 2 -7.44 -8.82 1.93
N LEU A 3 -7.33 -7.77 1.14
CA LEU A 3 -6.90 -6.45 1.58
C LEU A 3 -8.11 -5.53 1.69
N LEU A 4 -8.14 -4.71 2.73
CA LEU A 4 -9.15 -3.70 2.97
C LEU A 4 -8.52 -2.31 3.02
N VAL A 5 -9.33 -1.29 2.76
CA VAL A 5 -8.91 0.09 3.01
C VAL A 5 -8.59 0.22 4.51
N SER A 6 -7.52 0.96 4.80
CA SER A 6 -6.93 1.13 6.13
C SER A 6 -6.09 -0.04 6.66
N ASP A 7 -5.97 -1.15 5.92
CA ASP A 7 -5.02 -2.20 6.31
C ASP A 7 -3.57 -1.69 6.27
N GLU A 8 -2.80 -2.04 7.30
CA GLU A 8 -1.35 -1.87 7.30
C GLU A 8 -0.70 -3.02 6.50
N VAL A 9 0.09 -2.67 5.50
CA VAL A 9 0.78 -3.64 4.63
C VAL A 9 2.28 -3.31 4.52
N ARG A 10 3.07 -4.35 4.25
CA ARG A 10 4.50 -4.23 3.97
C ARG A 10 4.89 -5.21 2.88
N ARG A 11 5.81 -4.81 2.00
CA ARG A 11 6.38 -5.72 0.99
C ARG A 11 7.07 -6.92 1.66
N LYS A 12 6.94 -8.09 1.04
CA LYS A 12 7.59 -9.33 1.52
C LYS A 12 9.12 -9.21 1.57
N SER A 13 9.71 -8.46 0.64
CA SER A 13 11.14 -8.15 0.58
C SER A 13 11.62 -7.14 1.64
N GLY A 14 10.74 -6.68 2.53
CA GLY A 14 10.99 -5.54 3.41
C GLY A 14 10.71 -4.20 2.73
N GLY A 15 10.75 -3.13 3.53
CA GLY A 15 10.41 -1.78 3.10
C GLY A 15 9.55 -1.02 4.12
N PRO A 16 9.07 0.18 3.78
CA PRO A 16 8.22 0.97 4.64
C PRO A 16 6.87 0.27 4.91
N ARG A 17 6.30 0.53 6.08
CA ARG A 17 4.90 0.18 6.36
C ARG A 17 4.01 1.18 5.64
N MET A 18 3.02 0.66 4.94
CA MET A 18 2.10 1.42 4.12
C MET A 18 0.68 1.13 4.54
N VAL A 19 -0.23 2.06 4.26
CA VAL A 19 -1.66 1.91 4.48
C VAL A 19 -2.34 1.77 3.14
N VAL A 20 -3.22 0.78 3.00
CA VAL A 20 -4.08 0.64 1.81
C VAL A 20 -5.09 1.78 1.80
N THR A 21 -5.14 2.52 0.70
CA THR A 21 -6.03 3.68 0.54
C THR A 21 -7.11 3.49 -0.52
N GLY A 22 -7.04 2.43 -1.33
CA GLY A 22 -8.05 2.18 -2.35
C GLY A 22 -7.71 1.03 -3.28
N PHE A 23 -8.67 0.72 -4.15
CA PHE A 23 -8.57 -0.31 -5.17
C PHE A 23 -9.05 0.27 -6.50
N ALA A 24 -8.28 0.07 -7.57
CA ALA A 24 -8.64 0.51 -8.91
C ALA A 24 -8.09 -0.47 -9.94
N SER A 25 -8.96 -0.98 -10.83
CA SER A 25 -8.55 -1.86 -11.94
C SER A 25 -7.67 -3.05 -11.55
N GLY A 26 -7.96 -3.69 -10.40
CA GLY A 26 -7.17 -4.82 -9.87
C GLY A 26 -5.85 -4.43 -9.22
N MET A 27 -5.61 -3.13 -9.03
CA MET A 27 -4.48 -2.57 -8.31
C MET A 27 -4.91 -2.14 -6.92
N VAL A 28 -4.05 -2.36 -5.94
CA VAL A 28 -4.16 -1.86 -4.58
C VAL A 28 -3.32 -0.62 -4.48
N GLU A 29 -3.93 0.51 -4.13
CA GLU A 29 -3.22 1.75 -3.84
C GLU A 29 -2.81 1.80 -2.38
N CYS A 30 -1.55 2.13 -2.14
CA CYS A 30 -0.96 2.27 -0.82
C CYS A 30 -0.25 3.62 -0.67
N ARG A 31 -0.26 4.16 0.56
CA ARG A 31 0.44 5.39 0.91
C ARG A 31 1.20 5.24 2.22
N TRP A 32 2.29 5.98 2.34
CA TRP A 32 3.06 6.09 3.59
C TRP A 32 3.77 7.44 3.65
N TYR A 33 4.14 7.87 4.86
CA TYR A 33 4.99 9.04 5.06
C TYR A 33 6.43 8.56 5.23
N ASP A 34 7.37 9.12 4.45
CA ASP A 34 8.79 8.76 4.52
C ASP A 34 9.61 9.66 5.47
N GLY A 35 8.95 10.58 6.17
CA GLY A 35 9.59 11.61 6.99
C GLY A 35 9.65 12.98 6.31
N TYR A 36 9.33 13.08 5.02
CA TYR A 36 9.34 14.33 4.26
C TYR A 36 8.04 14.54 3.48
N VAL A 37 7.57 13.51 2.75
CA VAL A 37 6.38 13.60 1.89
C VAL A 37 5.56 12.32 1.97
N VAL A 38 4.27 12.43 1.66
CA VAL A 38 3.41 11.26 1.45
C VAL A 38 3.78 10.61 0.13
N LYS A 39 4.32 9.39 0.20
CA LYS A 39 4.59 8.53 -0.95
C LYS A 39 3.35 7.74 -1.34
N ARG A 40 3.29 7.35 -2.61
CA ARG A 40 2.20 6.59 -3.21
C ARG A 40 2.77 5.45 -4.01
N GLU A 41 2.15 4.29 -3.90
CA GLU A 41 2.49 3.10 -4.67
C GLU A 41 1.22 2.33 -5.00
N ALA A 42 1.21 1.66 -6.14
CA ALA A 42 0.14 0.73 -6.48
C ALA A 42 0.75 -0.61 -6.90
N PHE A 43 0.16 -1.72 -6.44
CA PHE A 43 0.59 -3.07 -6.84
C PHE A 43 -0.61 -3.94 -7.17
N ARG A 44 -0.38 -4.97 -7.98
CA ARG A 44 -1.42 -5.95 -8.31
C ARG A 44 -1.53 -6.96 -7.19
N GLU A 45 -2.75 -7.21 -6.72
CA GLU A 45 -3.04 -8.27 -5.76
C GLU A 45 -2.83 -9.64 -6.45
N ARG A 46 -1.69 -10.29 -6.20
CA ARG A 46 -1.42 -11.67 -6.66
C ARG A 46 -0.52 -12.41 -5.68
#